data_AF-A0A2V7FU97-F1
#
_entry.id   AF-A0A2V7FU97-F1
#
_cell.length_a   1.000
_cell.length_b   1.000
_cell.length_c   1.000
_cell.angle_alpha   90.00
_cell.angle_beta   90.00
_cell.angle_gamma   90.00
#
_symmetry.space_group_name_H-M   'P 1'
#
loop_
_entity.id
_entity.type
_entity.pdbx_description
1 polymer ?
#
loop_
_entity_poly.entity_id
_entity_poly.type
_entity_poly.pdbx_seq_one_letter_code
_entity_poly.pdbx_strand_id
1 'polypeptide(L)'
;MPRVLLALVVSTLGGGTPSHPATKPPEVRSCQPCHQRIVATFLETAHFRTSAEATARSVRARFSEGHNVLRTGAAGIYFRMDRRNDVFYQTGVDSGKGTSHAERIDIVIGSGRRGQSYLYWRNGLLFELPVSYLTGIGRWINSPGYPDGQIDFGRLIVPRCLECHSTSFTLRTDRGAVRYSRPYVLGLSCEKCHGDARAHVSYQSAHPADTAGKYILNPARFSRDRQVDNCALCHSGERDPRRPPFSYRPGEKLDDYLVRPSAQDVPIPDVHGNQVELLRRSRCFRARPDLSCSTCHDVHQPQRDLGWFAQKCLACHETHQHPMADQLGERLIGWCIDCHMPNRKSKALEINTPTQRVALRFRAHAIGIYPEAAAAVLKSHGVEPPR
;
A
#
# COMPACT_ATOMS: atom_id res chain seq x y z
N MET A 1 -12.10 -55.39 46.63
CA MET A 1 -10.83 -55.65 45.91
C MET A 1 -10.84 -54.84 44.62
N PRO A 2 -9.71 -54.27 44.20
CA PRO A 2 -9.58 -52.81 44.02
C PRO A 2 -9.90 -52.27 42.62
N ARG A 3 -10.23 -50.97 42.63
CA ARG A 3 -10.46 -50.07 41.48
C ARG A 3 -9.19 -49.88 40.66
N VAL A 4 -9.29 -50.04 39.34
CA VAL A 4 -8.22 -49.70 38.39
C VAL A 4 -8.28 -48.19 38.11
N LEU A 5 -7.28 -47.45 38.58
CA LEU A 5 -7.00 -46.07 38.18
C LEU A 5 -6.37 -46.08 36.78
N LEU A 6 -7.02 -45.46 35.80
CA LEU A 6 -6.39 -45.10 34.54
C LEU A 6 -5.79 -43.70 34.68
N ALA A 7 -4.47 -43.61 34.89
CA ALA A 7 -3.76 -42.35 34.92
C ALA A 7 -3.59 -41.82 33.48
N LEU A 8 -4.35 -40.79 33.10
CA LEU A 8 -4.07 -40.01 31.90
C LEU A 8 -2.89 -39.07 32.20
N VAL A 9 -1.75 -39.33 31.56
CA VAL A 9 -0.62 -38.39 31.53
C VAL A 9 -0.99 -37.24 30.60
N VAL A 10 -1.37 -36.10 31.17
CA VAL A 10 -1.52 -34.84 30.44
C VAL A 10 -0.12 -34.25 30.28
N SER A 11 0.48 -34.45 29.10
CA SER A 11 1.71 -33.76 28.70
C SER A 11 1.42 -32.28 28.49
N THR A 12 1.77 -31.46 29.48
CA THR A 12 1.79 -30.01 29.39
C THR A 12 3.06 -29.54 28.70
N LEU A 13 3.03 -29.42 27.37
CA LEU A 13 4.04 -28.65 26.64
C LEU A 13 3.53 -27.22 26.41
N GLY A 14 3.51 -26.47 27.51
CA GLY A 14 3.45 -25.01 27.50
C GLY A 14 4.82 -24.45 27.13
N GLY A 15 5.10 -24.33 25.84
CA GLY A 15 6.27 -23.64 25.30
C GLY A 15 5.88 -22.33 24.63
N GLY A 16 5.25 -21.42 25.38
CA GLY A 16 5.07 -20.04 24.93
C GLY A 16 6.43 -19.36 24.89
N THR A 17 6.90 -19.01 23.70
CA THR A 17 8.08 -18.15 23.55
C THR A 17 7.83 -16.82 24.28
N PRO A 18 8.81 -16.30 25.04
CA PRO A 18 8.64 -15.05 25.76
C PRO A 18 8.45 -13.93 24.75
N SER A 19 7.30 -13.25 24.82
CA SER A 19 7.03 -12.02 24.08
C SER A 19 8.05 -10.97 24.52
N HIS A 20 9.06 -10.71 23.69
CA HIS A 20 9.91 -9.54 23.89
C HIS A 20 9.00 -8.29 23.94
N PRO A 21 9.21 -7.37 24.90
CA PRO A 21 8.46 -6.12 24.90
C PRO A 21 8.69 -5.45 23.55
N ALA A 22 7.60 -5.14 22.86
CA ALA A 22 7.63 -4.53 21.53
C ALA A 22 8.20 -3.10 21.64
N THR A 23 9.52 -2.98 21.61
CA THR A 23 10.19 -1.69 21.53
C THR A 23 10.03 -1.16 20.12
N LYS A 24 9.58 0.10 20.00
CA LYS A 24 9.38 0.79 18.72
C LYS A 24 10.64 0.64 17.84
N PRO A 25 10.51 0.18 16.58
CA PRO A 25 11.62 0.13 15.65
C PRO A 25 12.20 1.55 15.38
N PRO A 26 13.51 1.68 15.12
CA PRO A 26 14.15 2.93 14.71
C PRO A 26 13.37 3.70 13.63
N GLU A 27 13.11 4.99 13.87
CA GLU A 27 12.51 5.83 12.83
C GLU A 27 13.48 6.07 11.68
N VAL A 28 12.97 6.40 10.48
CA VAL A 28 13.75 6.77 9.28
C VAL A 28 14.87 7.80 9.59
N ARG A 29 14.63 8.67 10.58
CA ARG A 29 15.60 9.67 11.04
C ARG A 29 16.91 9.05 11.57
N SER A 30 16.87 7.86 12.14
CA SER A 30 18.07 7.15 12.63
C SER A 30 19.04 6.80 11.50
N CYS A 31 18.56 6.64 10.27
CA CYS A 31 19.38 6.35 9.10
C CYS A 31 20.02 7.62 8.50
N GLN A 32 19.49 8.80 8.79
CA GLN A 32 19.86 10.07 8.15
C GLN A 32 21.33 10.48 8.33
N PRO A 33 21.98 10.31 9.50
CA PRO A 33 23.37 10.71 9.67
C PRO A 33 24.34 10.01 8.71
N CYS A 34 24.06 8.77 8.30
CA CYS A 34 24.92 7.99 7.39
C CYS A 34 24.37 7.94 5.96
N HIS A 35 23.05 8.07 5.77
CA HIS A 35 22.38 7.88 4.47
C HIS A 35 21.55 9.10 4.04
N GLN A 36 22.08 10.31 4.28
CA GLN A 36 21.38 11.58 4.08
C GLN A 36 20.64 11.68 2.74
N ARG A 37 21.32 11.37 1.62
CA ARG A 37 20.73 11.46 0.27
C ARG A 37 19.56 10.50 0.08
N ILE A 38 19.72 9.24 0.49
CA ILE A 38 18.67 8.22 0.36
C ILE A 38 17.48 8.57 1.23
N VAL A 39 17.72 9.02 2.47
CA VAL A 39 16.65 9.45 3.37
C VAL A 39 15.90 10.64 2.78
N ALA A 40 16.60 11.65 2.27
CA ALA A 40 15.97 12.84 1.68
C ALA A 40 14.99 12.47 0.55
N THR A 41 15.41 11.61 -0.40
CA THR A 41 14.54 11.19 -1.49
C THR A 41 13.44 10.22 -1.03
N PHE A 42 13.72 9.35 -0.07
CA PHE A 42 12.76 8.36 0.42
C PHE A 42 11.57 9.01 1.12
N LEU A 43 11.79 10.10 1.87
CA LEU A 43 10.74 10.88 2.54
C LEU A 43 9.73 11.51 1.56
N GLU A 44 10.07 11.58 0.28
CA GLU A 44 9.18 12.07 -0.78
C GLU A 44 8.35 10.97 -1.44
N THR A 45 8.68 9.71 -1.18
CA THR A 45 8.02 8.56 -1.80
C THR A 45 6.59 8.37 -1.30
N ALA A 46 5.77 7.72 -2.12
CA ALA A 46 4.44 7.30 -1.71
C ALA A 46 4.47 6.22 -0.62
N HIS A 47 5.54 5.41 -0.55
CA HIS A 47 5.75 4.42 0.51
C HIS A 47 5.87 5.09 1.88
N PHE A 48 6.79 6.05 2.02
CA PHE A 48 6.93 6.79 3.28
C PHE A 48 5.64 7.54 3.64
N ARG A 49 4.97 8.12 2.65
CA ARG A 49 3.74 8.91 2.86
C ARG A 49 2.47 8.06 2.92
N THR A 50 2.56 6.72 2.90
CA THR A 50 1.36 5.86 2.83
C THR A 50 0.47 5.98 4.08
N SER A 51 1.01 6.46 5.19
CA SER A 51 0.23 6.96 6.31
C SER A 51 0.99 8.00 7.12
N ALA A 52 0.27 8.80 7.90
CA ALA A 52 0.83 9.78 8.81
C ALA A 52 -0.20 10.16 9.89
N GLU A 53 0.26 10.72 11.00
CA GLU A 53 -0.63 11.42 11.94
C GLU A 53 -1.36 12.55 11.22
N ALA A 54 -2.60 12.82 11.60
CA ALA A 54 -3.38 13.91 11.06
C ALA A 54 -2.86 15.26 11.55
N THR A 55 -2.33 16.04 10.61
CA THR A 55 -1.81 17.39 10.84
C THR A 55 -2.11 18.25 9.62
N ALA A 56 -1.96 19.57 9.75
CA ALA A 56 -2.06 20.49 8.62
C ALA A 56 -1.11 20.17 7.45
N ARG A 57 -0.02 19.42 7.69
CA ARG A 57 0.94 19.02 6.65
C ARG A 57 0.58 17.72 5.95
N SER A 58 -0.05 16.79 6.65
CA SER A 58 -0.34 15.43 6.17
C SER A 58 -1.74 15.29 5.57
N VAL A 59 -2.72 16.03 6.11
CA VAL A 59 -4.08 16.08 5.58
C VAL A 59 -4.10 16.98 4.34
N ARG A 60 -4.44 16.40 3.18
CA ARG A 60 -4.45 17.10 1.88
C ARG A 60 -5.82 17.64 1.48
N ALA A 61 -6.85 17.31 2.25
CA ALA A 61 -8.21 17.70 1.95
C ALA A 61 -8.54 19.15 2.34
N ARG A 62 -9.64 19.66 1.78
CA ARG A 62 -10.10 21.04 1.99
C ARG A 62 -11.21 21.08 3.03
N PHE A 63 -11.00 21.88 4.07
CA PHE A 63 -11.92 22.07 5.20
C PHE A 63 -12.55 23.47 5.23
N SER A 64 -12.24 24.32 4.24
CA SER A 64 -12.83 25.64 4.10
C SER A 64 -14.31 25.53 3.70
N GLU A 65 -15.10 26.52 4.11
CA GLU A 65 -16.51 26.66 3.71
C GLU A 65 -16.69 26.50 2.19
N GLY A 66 -17.81 25.89 1.79
CA GLY A 66 -18.12 25.56 0.39
C GLY A 66 -17.38 24.33 -0.16
N HIS A 67 -16.33 23.84 0.52
CA HIS A 67 -15.56 22.66 0.13
C HIS A 67 -15.55 21.56 1.19
N ASN A 68 -16.24 21.77 2.30
CA ASN A 68 -16.17 20.95 3.49
C ASN A 68 -17.45 20.15 3.76
N VAL A 69 -18.32 20.00 2.76
CA VAL A 69 -19.56 19.22 2.87
C VAL A 69 -19.61 18.17 1.75
N LEU A 70 -19.87 16.92 2.12
CA LEU A 70 -20.27 15.86 1.21
C LEU A 70 -21.76 15.63 1.39
N ARG A 71 -22.54 15.88 0.34
CA ARG A 71 -23.97 15.54 0.29
C ARG A 71 -24.13 14.11 -0.21
N THR A 72 -25.05 13.37 0.41
CA THR A 72 -25.43 12.02 -0.04
C THR A 72 -26.71 12.07 -0.87
N GLY A 73 -27.08 10.94 -1.47
CA GLY A 73 -28.33 10.77 -2.22
C GLY A 73 -29.54 10.63 -1.30
N ALA A 74 -29.33 10.33 -0.01
CA ALA A 74 -30.38 10.28 0.98
C ALA A 74 -30.69 11.70 1.49
N ALA A 75 -31.95 12.11 1.35
CA ALA A 75 -32.40 13.42 1.79
C ALA A 75 -32.14 13.61 3.30
N GLY A 76 -31.56 14.75 3.66
CA GLY A 76 -31.21 15.10 5.04
C GLY A 76 -29.95 14.43 5.60
N ILE A 77 -29.33 13.49 4.87
CA ILE A 77 -28.06 12.87 5.27
C ILE A 77 -26.89 13.52 4.54
N TYR A 78 -25.94 14.05 5.30
CA TYR A 78 -24.70 14.62 4.75
C TYR A 78 -23.56 14.52 5.76
N PHE A 79 -22.34 14.70 5.26
CA PHE A 79 -21.15 14.79 6.10
C PHE A 79 -20.54 16.18 6.01
N ARG A 80 -20.15 16.72 7.17
CA ARG A 80 -19.39 17.96 7.29
C ARG A 80 -18.00 17.66 7.82
N MET A 81 -17.01 18.30 7.21
CA MET A 81 -15.62 18.22 7.58
C MET A 81 -15.23 19.54 8.24
N ASP A 82 -14.70 19.48 9.46
CA ASP A 82 -14.35 20.68 10.22
C ASP A 82 -12.89 20.64 10.65
N ARG A 83 -12.25 21.81 10.72
CA ARG A 83 -10.96 21.99 11.39
C ARG A 83 -11.14 22.95 12.55
N ARG A 84 -10.80 22.51 13.77
CA ARG A 84 -10.97 23.28 15.02
C ARG A 84 -9.67 23.16 15.81
N ASN A 85 -8.99 24.29 16.10
CA ASN A 85 -7.73 24.31 16.85
C ASN A 85 -6.71 23.27 16.32
N ASP A 86 -6.49 23.27 15.00
CA ASP A 86 -5.61 22.32 14.29
C ASP A 86 -5.99 20.83 14.35
N VAL A 87 -7.15 20.51 14.90
CA VAL A 87 -7.73 19.18 14.88
C VAL A 87 -8.78 19.06 13.77
N PHE A 88 -8.76 17.97 13.04
CA PHE A 88 -9.67 17.71 11.93
C PHE A 88 -10.77 16.72 12.37
N TYR A 89 -11.99 16.92 11.88
CA TYR A 89 -13.15 16.11 12.24
C TYR A 89 -13.98 15.75 11.01
N GLN A 90 -14.67 14.62 11.08
CA GLN A 90 -15.82 14.30 10.23
C GLN A 90 -17.07 14.21 11.09
N THR A 91 -18.13 14.88 10.66
CA THR A 91 -19.44 14.85 11.32
C THR A 91 -20.47 14.34 10.33
N GLY A 92 -21.08 13.18 10.58
CA GLY A 92 -22.29 12.76 9.88
C GLY A 92 -23.51 13.41 10.52
N VAL A 93 -24.43 13.94 9.70
CA VAL A 93 -25.63 14.65 10.14
C VAL A 93 -26.86 14.02 9.50
N ASP A 94 -27.86 13.72 10.31
CA ASP A 94 -29.22 13.37 9.91
C ASP A 94 -30.17 14.50 10.32
N SER A 95 -30.46 15.41 9.38
CA SER A 95 -31.31 16.56 9.66
C SER A 95 -32.78 16.19 9.84
N GLY A 96 -33.22 15.05 9.31
CA GLY A 96 -34.60 14.57 9.49
C GLY A 96 -34.85 14.12 10.93
N LYS A 97 -33.82 13.59 11.60
CA LYS A 97 -33.87 13.18 13.01
C LYS A 97 -33.27 14.20 13.97
N GLY A 98 -32.62 15.26 13.47
CA GLY A 98 -31.91 16.22 14.30
C GLY A 98 -30.70 15.63 15.02
N THR A 99 -30.11 14.55 14.50
CA THR A 99 -28.97 13.86 15.12
C THR A 99 -27.68 14.09 14.34
N SER A 100 -26.55 13.99 15.04
CA SER A 100 -25.23 13.99 14.41
C SER A 100 -24.26 13.14 15.20
N HIS A 101 -23.22 12.67 14.52
CA HIS A 101 -22.12 11.93 15.11
C HIS A 101 -20.80 12.44 14.54
N ALA A 102 -19.86 12.78 15.42
CA ALA A 102 -18.58 13.36 15.04
C ALA A 102 -17.42 12.56 15.61
N GLU A 103 -16.43 12.29 14.76
CA GLU A 103 -15.18 11.65 15.17
C GLU A 103 -13.98 12.44 14.63
N ARG A 104 -12.89 12.37 15.39
CA ARG A 104 -11.62 13.03 15.04
C ARG A 104 -10.93 12.27 13.92
N ILE A 105 -10.29 12.99 13.00
CA ILE A 105 -9.31 12.39 12.07
C ILE A 105 -7.99 12.27 12.84
N ASP A 106 -7.58 11.04 13.15
CA ASP A 106 -6.34 10.74 13.86
C ASP A 106 -5.20 10.37 12.93
N ILE A 107 -5.46 9.45 12.00
CA ILE A 107 -4.45 8.92 11.08
C ILE A 107 -4.95 9.13 9.66
N VAL A 108 -4.04 9.60 8.81
CA VAL A 108 -4.23 9.71 7.38
C VAL A 108 -3.70 8.45 6.73
N ILE A 109 -4.48 7.81 5.87
CA ILE A 109 -4.09 6.67 5.05
C ILE A 109 -4.08 7.10 3.58
N GLY A 110 -2.96 6.83 2.91
CA GLY A 110 -2.70 7.23 1.54
C GLY A 110 -1.76 8.43 1.43
N SER A 111 -0.88 8.39 0.43
CA SER A 111 0.11 9.44 0.14
C SER A 111 -0.45 10.77 -0.35
N GLY A 112 -1.77 10.83 -0.58
CA GLY A 112 -2.42 11.99 -1.20
C GLY A 112 -2.17 12.11 -2.70
N ARG A 113 -1.45 11.17 -3.34
CA ARG A 113 -1.28 11.18 -4.81
C ARG A 113 -2.61 10.99 -5.56
N ARG A 114 -3.48 10.12 -5.02
CA ARG A 114 -4.79 9.80 -5.62
C ARG A 114 -5.92 10.26 -4.70
N GLY A 115 -5.80 9.91 -3.44
CA GLY A 115 -6.69 10.35 -2.38
C GLY A 115 -6.15 9.96 -1.01
N GLN A 116 -6.93 10.29 0.01
CA GLN A 116 -6.68 9.96 1.41
C GLN A 116 -7.96 9.49 2.08
N SER A 117 -7.85 8.39 2.81
CA SER A 117 -8.84 7.93 3.77
C SER A 117 -8.32 8.23 5.17
N TYR A 118 -9.19 8.16 6.16
CA TYR A 118 -8.88 8.63 7.50
C TYR A 118 -9.33 7.63 8.53
N LEU A 119 -8.57 7.51 9.60
CA LEU A 119 -8.89 6.63 10.73
C LEU A 119 -9.02 7.44 12.01
N TYR A 120 -9.78 6.89 12.95
CA TYR A 120 -9.90 7.40 14.31
C TYR A 120 -9.70 6.30 15.36
N TRP A 121 -9.20 6.68 16.53
CA TRP A 121 -8.96 5.79 17.67
C TRP A 121 -10.16 5.73 18.60
N ARG A 122 -10.54 4.52 19.01
CA ARG A 122 -11.47 4.33 20.14
C ARG A 122 -11.13 3.06 20.91
N ASN A 123 -10.86 3.18 22.21
CA ASN A 123 -10.60 2.04 23.10
C ASN A 123 -9.50 1.08 22.60
N GLY A 124 -8.40 1.59 22.04
CA GLY A 124 -7.34 0.75 21.49
C GLY A 124 -7.71 0.03 20.18
N LEU A 125 -8.78 0.46 19.51
CA LEU A 125 -9.14 0.03 18.17
C LEU A 125 -9.02 1.21 17.21
N LEU A 126 -8.84 0.90 15.94
CA LEU A 126 -8.84 1.87 14.84
C LEU A 126 -10.04 1.63 13.96
N PHE A 127 -10.72 2.71 13.60
CA PHE A 127 -11.91 2.66 12.76
C PHE A 127 -11.69 3.54 11.54
N GLU A 128 -12.18 3.11 10.38
CA GLU A 128 -12.22 3.95 9.20
C GLU A 128 -13.31 5.01 9.36
N LEU A 129 -13.03 6.21 8.88
CA LEU A 129 -14.00 7.28 8.78
C LEU A 129 -14.77 7.18 7.45
N PRO A 130 -16.07 7.51 7.43
CA PRO A 130 -16.95 7.27 6.29
C PRO A 130 -16.64 8.13 5.06
N VAL A 131 -15.85 9.20 5.20
CA VAL A 131 -15.53 10.12 4.10
C VAL A 131 -14.04 10.08 3.79
N SER A 132 -13.72 9.99 2.50
CA SER A 132 -12.36 10.10 1.95
C SER A 132 -12.24 11.33 1.06
N TYR A 133 -11.02 11.73 0.73
CA TYR A 133 -10.75 12.85 -0.18
C TYR A 133 -10.02 12.37 -1.43
N LEU A 134 -10.55 12.67 -2.62
CA LEU A 134 -9.86 12.43 -3.88
C LEU A 134 -9.11 13.68 -4.34
N THR A 135 -7.79 13.57 -4.36
CA THR A 135 -6.90 14.66 -4.77
C THR A 135 -7.10 15.03 -6.23
N GLY A 136 -7.26 14.04 -7.12
CA GLY A 136 -7.32 14.29 -8.57
C GLY A 136 -8.50 15.16 -9.03
N ILE A 137 -9.61 15.13 -8.29
CA ILE A 137 -10.79 15.97 -8.56
C ILE A 137 -11.04 17.02 -7.47
N GLY A 138 -10.22 17.02 -6.42
CA GLY A 138 -10.30 17.97 -5.30
C GLY A 138 -11.58 17.87 -4.46
N ARG A 139 -12.18 16.69 -4.33
CA ARG A 139 -13.51 16.50 -3.68
C ARG A 139 -13.51 15.43 -2.61
N TRP A 140 -14.41 15.62 -1.64
CA TRP A 140 -14.81 14.59 -0.68
C TRP A 140 -15.73 13.56 -1.34
N ILE A 141 -15.61 12.32 -0.88
CA ILE A 141 -16.31 11.15 -1.40
C ILE A 141 -16.61 10.20 -0.24
N ASN A 142 -17.55 9.27 -0.42
CA ASN A 142 -17.67 8.14 0.50
C ASN A 142 -16.35 7.35 0.47
N SER A 143 -15.87 6.93 1.65
CA SER A 143 -14.70 6.07 1.76
C SER A 143 -14.91 4.75 1.01
N PRO A 144 -13.86 4.15 0.42
CA PRO A 144 -14.02 2.93 -0.39
C PRO A 144 -14.71 1.80 0.40
N GLY A 145 -15.85 1.30 -0.09
CA GLY A 145 -16.64 0.27 0.57
C GLY A 145 -17.77 0.78 1.48
N TYR A 146 -17.89 2.10 1.68
CA TYR A 146 -19.05 2.69 2.35
C TYR A 146 -20.21 2.89 1.38
N PRO A 147 -21.45 2.50 1.75
CA PRO A 147 -22.64 2.82 0.99
C PRO A 147 -22.99 4.31 1.10
N ASP A 148 -23.51 4.89 0.03
CA ASP A 148 -23.99 6.27 0.04
C ASP A 148 -25.25 6.40 0.93
N GLY A 149 -25.35 7.49 1.68
CA GLY A 149 -26.52 7.79 2.52
C GLY A 149 -26.55 7.15 3.90
N GLN A 150 -25.48 6.47 4.33
CA GLN A 150 -25.40 5.88 5.68
C GLN A 150 -24.36 6.58 6.55
N ILE A 151 -24.75 6.95 7.76
CA ILE A 151 -23.82 7.47 8.79
C ILE A 151 -23.27 6.28 9.56
N ASP A 152 -22.13 5.75 9.11
CA ASP A 152 -21.44 4.65 9.78
C ASP A 152 -20.01 5.05 10.17
N PHE A 153 -19.71 4.95 11.46
CA PHE A 153 -18.37 5.16 12.03
C PHE A 153 -17.84 3.86 12.68
N GLY A 154 -18.52 2.73 12.47
CA GLY A 154 -18.25 1.44 13.13
C GLY A 154 -17.31 0.50 12.37
N ARG A 155 -16.82 0.87 11.18
CA ARG A 155 -15.96 -0.01 10.38
C ARG A 155 -14.57 -0.17 11.00
N LEU A 156 -14.31 -1.34 11.57
CA LEU A 156 -13.05 -1.66 12.23
C LEU A 156 -11.92 -1.90 11.21
N ILE A 157 -10.74 -1.34 11.48
CA ILE A 157 -9.51 -1.64 10.75
C ILE A 157 -8.83 -2.86 11.34
N VAL A 158 -8.67 -3.89 10.52
CA VAL A 158 -7.91 -5.10 10.87
C VAL A 158 -6.40 -4.91 10.64
N PRO A 159 -5.53 -5.62 11.36
CA PRO A 159 -4.09 -5.39 11.29
C PRO A 159 -3.51 -5.58 9.88
N ARG A 160 -4.13 -6.43 9.06
CA ARG A 160 -3.70 -6.70 7.68
C ARG A 160 -3.62 -5.43 6.82
N CYS A 161 -4.57 -4.50 6.98
CA CYS A 161 -4.52 -3.21 6.29
C CYS A 161 -3.27 -2.42 6.70
N LEU A 162 -2.96 -2.41 7.99
CA LEU A 162 -1.84 -1.66 8.55
C LEU A 162 -0.49 -2.31 8.26
N GLU A 163 -0.42 -3.61 7.96
CA GLU A 163 0.82 -4.22 7.48
C GLU A 163 1.29 -3.62 6.15
N CYS A 164 0.37 -3.13 5.32
CA CYS A 164 0.69 -2.48 4.04
C CYS A 164 0.76 -0.95 4.14
N HIS A 165 0.11 -0.37 5.15
CA HIS A 165 0.00 1.07 5.34
C HIS A 165 0.81 1.60 6.53
N SER A 166 1.66 0.80 7.14
CA SER A 166 2.55 1.21 8.21
C SER A 166 3.75 0.29 8.32
N THR A 167 4.77 0.72 9.05
CA THR A 167 5.93 -0.11 9.33
C THR A 167 5.58 -1.10 10.44
N SER A 168 5.03 -0.61 11.55
CA SER A 168 4.77 -1.42 12.74
C SER A 168 3.61 -0.86 13.55
N PHE A 169 2.81 -1.76 14.11
CA PHE A 169 1.93 -1.49 15.24
C PHE A 169 2.19 -2.49 16.36
N THR A 170 2.22 -2.02 17.60
CA THR A 170 2.23 -2.92 18.74
C THR A 170 0.82 -3.42 19.01
N LEU A 171 0.64 -4.73 18.86
CA LEU A 171 -0.63 -5.42 19.07
C LEU A 171 -0.70 -6.01 20.48
N ARG A 172 -1.89 -5.95 21.07
CA ARG A 172 -2.22 -6.62 22.34
C ARG A 172 -3.48 -7.45 22.15
N THR A 173 -3.48 -8.66 22.69
CA THR A 173 -4.69 -9.47 22.77
C THR A 173 -5.39 -9.17 24.08
N ASP A 174 -6.65 -8.76 24.01
CA ASP A 174 -7.51 -8.50 25.16
C ASP A 174 -8.82 -9.25 24.98
N ARG A 175 -9.12 -10.21 25.86
CA ARG A 175 -10.31 -11.08 25.81
C ARG A 175 -10.56 -11.70 24.42
N GLY A 176 -9.49 -12.13 23.75
CA GLY A 176 -9.55 -12.74 22.41
C GLY A 176 -9.64 -11.75 21.25
N ALA A 177 -9.75 -10.44 21.49
CA ALA A 177 -9.75 -9.40 20.46
C ALA A 177 -8.36 -8.74 20.33
N VAL A 178 -7.94 -8.48 19.08
CA VAL A 178 -6.72 -7.72 18.80
C VAL A 178 -6.99 -6.23 19.01
N ARG A 179 -6.18 -5.59 19.85
CA ARG A 179 -6.14 -4.15 20.07
C ARG A 179 -4.78 -3.59 19.68
N TYR A 180 -4.77 -2.35 19.25
CA TYR A 180 -3.58 -1.57 18.94
C TYR A 180 -3.16 -0.73 20.14
N SER A 181 -1.86 -0.46 20.23
CA SER A 181 -1.29 0.48 21.20
C SER A 181 -0.43 1.53 20.49
N ARG A 182 -0.16 2.65 21.19
CA ARG A 182 0.48 3.84 20.62
C ARG A 182 1.96 3.74 20.23
N PRO A 183 2.80 2.79 20.67
CA PRO A 183 4.07 2.60 19.98
C PRO A 183 3.82 1.97 18.61
N TYR A 184 3.78 2.83 17.59
CA TYR A 184 3.68 2.48 16.18
C TYR A 184 4.57 3.39 15.32
N VAL A 185 4.80 2.97 14.08
CA VAL A 185 5.56 3.71 13.07
C VAL A 185 4.70 3.75 11.80
N LEU A 186 4.15 4.93 11.52
CA LEU A 186 3.37 5.21 10.32
C LEU A 186 4.28 5.39 9.10
N GLY A 187 3.69 5.28 7.91
CA GLY A 187 4.43 5.17 6.67
C GLY A 187 5.17 3.83 6.56
N LEU A 188 5.65 3.50 5.36
CA LEU A 188 6.68 2.48 5.23
C LEU A 188 8.03 3.15 5.47
N SER A 189 8.78 2.61 6.43
CA SER A 189 10.15 3.03 6.76
C SER A 189 11.16 2.04 6.20
N CYS A 190 12.45 2.33 6.39
CA CYS A 190 13.57 1.49 5.94
C CYS A 190 13.42 0.04 6.42
N GLU A 191 13.05 -0.14 7.68
CA GLU A 191 13.01 -1.46 8.33
C GLU A 191 11.91 -2.37 7.80
N LYS A 192 10.89 -1.80 7.15
CA LYS A 192 9.87 -2.61 6.49
C LYS A 192 10.46 -3.51 5.41
N CYS A 193 11.51 -3.04 4.74
CA CYS A 193 12.20 -3.77 3.67
C CYS A 193 13.55 -4.32 4.10
N HIS A 194 14.22 -3.68 5.06
CA HIS A 194 15.58 -4.00 5.50
C HIS A 194 15.65 -4.78 6.83
N GLY A 195 14.51 -5.01 7.49
CA GLY A 195 14.46 -5.63 8.81
C GLY A 195 14.90 -4.67 9.93
N ASP A 196 15.00 -5.20 11.15
CA ASP A 196 15.46 -4.45 12.33
C ASP A 196 16.89 -3.93 12.13
N ALA A 197 17.06 -2.61 12.22
CA ALA A 197 18.33 -1.95 11.96
C ALA A 197 19.13 -1.59 13.22
N ARG A 198 18.66 -1.92 14.44
CA ARG A 198 19.31 -1.46 15.68
C ARG A 198 20.77 -1.89 15.80
N ALA A 199 21.06 -3.16 15.51
CA ALA A 199 22.43 -3.68 15.55
C ALA A 199 23.32 -3.01 14.49
N HIS A 200 22.77 -2.74 13.30
CA HIS A 200 23.45 -2.01 12.24
C HIS A 200 23.81 -0.59 12.67
N VAL A 201 22.84 0.17 13.17
CA VAL A 201 23.05 1.57 13.61
C VAL A 201 24.07 1.63 14.75
N SER A 202 23.97 0.74 15.73
CA SER A 202 24.92 0.66 16.86
C SER A 202 26.34 0.38 16.37
N TYR A 203 26.51 -0.66 15.54
CA TYR A 203 27.82 -1.01 15.00
C TYR A 203 28.43 0.10 14.16
N GLN A 204 27.65 0.66 13.22
CA GLN A 204 28.14 1.67 12.29
C GLN A 204 28.50 2.98 13.00
N SER A 205 27.75 3.36 14.04
CA SER A 205 28.05 4.55 14.84
C SER A 205 29.39 4.42 15.57
N ALA A 206 29.76 3.22 16.00
CA ALA A 206 31.06 2.93 16.61
C ALA A 206 32.19 2.73 15.58
N HIS A 207 31.86 2.44 14.32
CA HIS A 207 32.83 2.11 13.26
C HIS A 207 32.53 2.90 11.97
N PRO A 208 32.61 4.24 11.98
CA PRO A 208 32.15 5.08 10.86
C PRO A 208 32.91 4.86 9.55
N ALA A 209 34.14 4.34 9.60
CA ALA A 209 34.95 4.05 8.42
C ALA A 209 34.62 2.69 7.75
N ASP A 210 33.87 1.80 8.40
CA ASP A 210 33.49 0.51 7.83
C ASP A 210 32.36 0.70 6.80
N THR A 211 32.53 0.18 5.58
CA THR A 211 31.53 0.30 4.49
C THR A 211 30.78 -1.00 4.21
N ALA A 212 31.03 -2.06 4.98
CA ALA A 212 30.49 -3.40 4.70
C ALA A 212 28.96 -3.51 4.90
N GLY A 213 28.34 -2.59 5.65
CA GLY A 213 26.91 -2.61 5.94
C GLY A 213 26.51 -3.84 6.77
N LYS A 214 27.16 -4.04 7.92
CA LYS A 214 26.91 -5.21 8.79
C LYS A 214 25.58 -5.11 9.52
N TYR A 215 24.99 -6.26 9.86
CA TYR A 215 23.78 -6.40 10.68
C TYR A 215 22.50 -5.73 10.11
N ILE A 216 22.45 -5.54 8.79
CA ILE A 216 21.26 -5.09 8.09
C ILE A 216 20.99 -6.00 6.89
N LEU A 217 19.72 -6.24 6.57
CA LEU A 217 19.38 -6.98 5.37
C LEU A 217 19.50 -6.07 4.16
N ASN A 218 20.08 -6.58 3.08
CA ASN A 218 20.10 -5.89 1.80
C ASN A 218 19.22 -6.65 0.80
N PRO A 219 18.02 -6.14 0.47
CA PRO A 219 17.11 -6.77 -0.48
C PRO A 219 17.75 -7.05 -1.86
N ALA A 220 18.73 -6.27 -2.30
CA ALA A 220 19.43 -6.53 -3.56
C ALA A 220 20.25 -7.83 -3.54
N ARG A 221 20.56 -8.38 -2.36
CA ARG A 221 21.27 -9.67 -2.19
C ARG A 221 20.33 -10.86 -2.01
N PHE A 222 19.02 -10.63 -1.91
CA PHE A 222 18.06 -11.72 -1.81
C PHE A 222 17.97 -12.50 -3.12
N SER A 223 17.62 -13.79 -3.03
CA SER A 223 17.22 -14.52 -4.23
C SER A 223 16.03 -13.82 -4.89
N ARG A 224 15.88 -13.99 -6.20
CA ARG A 224 14.86 -13.29 -6.99
C ARG A 224 13.44 -13.48 -6.44
N ASP A 225 13.09 -14.68 -5.99
CA ASP A 225 11.78 -14.93 -5.36
C ASP A 225 11.63 -14.21 -4.03
N ARG A 226 12.68 -14.11 -3.22
CA ARG A 226 12.67 -13.36 -1.95
C ARG A 226 12.62 -11.85 -2.17
N GLN A 227 13.20 -11.34 -3.25
CA GLN A 227 13.01 -9.94 -3.68
C GLN A 227 11.55 -9.66 -4.01
N VAL A 228 10.92 -10.55 -4.80
CA VAL A 228 9.50 -10.42 -5.17
C VAL A 228 8.60 -10.57 -3.94
N ASP A 229 8.89 -11.51 -3.05
CA ASP A 229 8.14 -11.72 -1.80
C ASP A 229 8.14 -10.48 -0.90
N ASN A 230 9.27 -9.76 -0.83
CA ASN A 230 9.38 -8.52 -0.08
C ASN A 230 8.39 -7.45 -0.56
N CYS A 231 8.16 -7.37 -1.88
CA CYS A 231 7.15 -6.49 -2.47
C CYS A 231 5.73 -7.07 -2.34
N ALA A 232 5.60 -8.39 -2.51
CA ALA A 232 4.34 -9.12 -2.47
C ALA A 232 3.65 -9.04 -1.12
N LEU A 233 4.37 -8.75 -0.03
CA LEU A 233 3.75 -8.47 1.27
C LEU A 233 2.61 -7.44 1.15
N CYS A 234 2.74 -6.47 0.24
CA CYS A 234 1.72 -5.43 0.02
C CYS A 234 1.14 -5.45 -1.41
N HIS A 235 1.91 -5.91 -2.40
CA HIS A 235 1.59 -5.79 -3.83
C HIS A 235 1.10 -7.10 -4.48
N SER A 236 0.57 -8.05 -3.69
CA SER A 236 -0.03 -9.29 -4.18
C SER A 236 -1.50 -9.46 -3.81
N GLY A 237 -2.23 -8.34 -3.64
CA GLY A 237 -3.63 -8.35 -3.24
C GLY A 237 -3.86 -8.71 -1.77
N GLU A 238 -5.13 -8.87 -1.43
CA GLU A 238 -5.55 -9.37 -0.12
C GLU A 238 -5.29 -10.86 -0.04
N ARG A 239 -4.63 -11.28 1.05
CA ARG A 239 -4.27 -12.67 1.32
C ARG A 239 -4.51 -12.95 2.79
N ASP A 240 -5.06 -14.12 3.09
CA ASP A 240 -5.33 -14.52 4.46
C ASP A 240 -4.03 -14.77 5.23
N PRO A 241 -3.94 -14.34 6.50
CA PRO A 241 -2.77 -14.59 7.33
C PRO A 241 -2.67 -16.07 7.75
N ARG A 242 -1.46 -16.62 7.72
CA ARG A 242 -1.09 -17.91 8.35
C ARG A 242 -0.37 -17.74 9.67
N ARG A 243 0.23 -16.57 9.89
CA ARG A 243 0.95 -16.18 11.10
C ARG A 243 0.40 -14.86 11.64
N PRO A 244 0.67 -14.51 12.90
CA PRO A 244 0.24 -13.24 13.46
C PRO A 244 0.66 -12.05 12.58
N PRO A 245 -0.15 -10.99 12.46
CA PRO A 245 0.21 -9.79 11.71
C PRO A 245 1.50 -9.16 12.22
N PHE A 246 2.22 -8.44 11.34
CA PHE A 246 3.52 -7.83 11.57
C PHE A 246 4.65 -8.81 11.91
N SER A 247 4.48 -10.11 11.62
CA SER A 247 5.52 -11.13 11.88
C SER A 247 6.43 -11.42 10.69
N TYR A 248 6.06 -11.02 9.46
CA TYR A 248 6.87 -11.28 8.27
C TYR A 248 8.25 -10.61 8.38
N ARG A 249 9.28 -11.37 8.01
CA ARG A 249 10.68 -10.92 7.99
C ARG A 249 11.18 -10.84 6.55
N PRO A 250 11.71 -9.69 6.10
CA PRO A 250 12.28 -9.56 4.77
C PRO A 250 13.31 -10.65 4.48
N GLY A 251 13.24 -11.25 3.29
CA GLY A 251 14.14 -12.33 2.89
C GLY A 251 13.62 -13.73 3.21
N GLU A 252 12.55 -13.87 3.99
CA GLU A 252 11.85 -15.14 4.19
C GLU A 252 10.75 -15.39 3.14
N LYS A 253 10.28 -16.63 3.05
CA LYS A 253 9.24 -17.01 2.09
C LYS A 253 7.87 -16.49 2.56
N LEU A 254 7.26 -15.61 1.77
CA LEU A 254 6.00 -14.97 2.15
C LEU A 254 4.85 -15.95 2.39
N ASP A 255 4.84 -17.08 1.67
CA ASP A 255 3.78 -18.09 1.79
C ASP A 255 3.80 -18.84 3.14
N ASP A 256 4.86 -18.70 3.93
CA ASP A 256 4.90 -19.23 5.30
C ASP A 256 4.14 -18.31 6.29
N TYR A 257 3.83 -17.08 5.85
CA TYR A 257 3.15 -16.03 6.60
C TYR A 257 1.75 -15.73 6.08
N LEU A 258 1.51 -15.87 4.77
CA LEU A 258 0.24 -15.60 4.11
C LEU A 258 -0.20 -16.80 3.26
N VAL A 259 -1.50 -17.07 3.20
CA VAL A 259 -2.06 -18.14 2.37
C VAL A 259 -1.78 -17.82 0.90
N ARG A 260 -1.25 -18.80 0.16
CA ARG A 260 -1.01 -18.66 -1.27
C ARG A 260 -2.35 -18.67 -2.01
N PRO A 261 -2.61 -17.73 -2.93
CA PRO A 261 -3.79 -17.80 -3.78
C PRO A 261 -3.83 -19.13 -4.56
N SER A 262 -5.00 -19.78 -4.63
CA SER A 262 -5.18 -21.00 -5.44
C SER A 262 -4.94 -20.70 -6.92
N ALA A 263 -4.26 -21.61 -7.64
CA ALA A 263 -3.98 -21.46 -9.06
C ALA A 263 -5.18 -21.71 -9.98
N GLN A 264 -6.27 -22.32 -9.45
CA GLN A 264 -7.32 -22.92 -10.27
C GLN A 264 -8.49 -21.99 -10.64
N ASP A 265 -8.63 -20.80 -10.02
CA ASP A 265 -9.78 -19.91 -10.29
C ASP A 265 -9.40 -18.42 -10.28
N VAL A 266 -8.39 -18.00 -11.06
CA VAL A 266 -7.93 -16.59 -11.01
C VAL A 266 -8.24 -15.84 -12.30
N PRO A 267 -9.44 -15.23 -12.43
CA PRO A 267 -9.68 -14.10 -13.31
C PRO A 267 -8.51 -13.11 -13.23
N ILE A 268 -8.20 -12.39 -14.31
CA ILE A 268 -7.14 -11.37 -14.29
C ILE A 268 -7.35 -10.45 -13.07
N PRO A 269 -6.40 -10.41 -12.12
CA PRO A 269 -6.59 -9.63 -10.91
C PRO A 269 -6.79 -8.15 -11.21
N ASP A 270 -7.45 -7.45 -10.29
CA ASP A 270 -7.59 -6.00 -10.38
C ASP A 270 -6.22 -5.31 -10.40
N VAL A 271 -6.10 -4.22 -11.15
CA VAL A 271 -4.84 -3.46 -11.25
C VAL A 271 -4.43 -2.73 -9.97
N HIS A 272 -5.33 -2.60 -9.00
CA HIS A 272 -5.03 -2.05 -7.69
C HIS A 272 -4.47 -3.15 -6.76
N GLY A 273 -3.26 -2.93 -6.24
CA GLY A 273 -2.67 -3.79 -5.21
C GLY A 273 -2.17 -5.17 -5.66
N ASN A 274 -2.38 -5.58 -6.92
CA ASN A 274 -1.99 -6.91 -7.43
C ASN A 274 -0.82 -6.87 -8.43
N GLN A 275 0.11 -5.93 -8.28
CA GLN A 275 1.21 -5.75 -9.25
C GLN A 275 2.07 -7.00 -9.41
N VAL A 276 2.31 -7.76 -8.33
CA VAL A 276 3.13 -8.99 -8.38
C VAL A 276 2.44 -10.08 -9.19
N GLU A 277 1.15 -10.33 -8.95
CA GLU A 277 0.41 -11.38 -9.66
C GLU A 277 0.26 -11.03 -11.15
N LEU A 278 0.03 -9.75 -11.45
CA LEU A 278 0.00 -9.28 -12.84
C LEU A 278 1.36 -9.43 -13.52
N LEU A 279 2.46 -9.07 -12.85
CA LEU A 279 3.82 -9.22 -13.38
C LEU A 279 4.19 -10.68 -13.65
N ARG A 280 3.77 -11.61 -12.78
CA ARG A 280 4.01 -13.06 -12.97
C ARG A 280 3.43 -13.61 -14.27
N ARG A 281 2.40 -12.96 -14.83
CA ARG A 281 1.77 -13.34 -16.10
C ARG A 281 2.57 -12.88 -17.33
N SER A 282 3.41 -11.86 -17.18
CA SER A 282 4.23 -11.31 -18.26
C SER A 282 5.23 -12.33 -18.81
N ARG A 283 5.37 -12.34 -20.14
CA ARG A 283 6.36 -13.20 -20.81
C ARG A 283 7.78 -12.84 -20.38
N CYS A 284 8.11 -11.54 -20.28
CA CYS A 284 9.43 -11.08 -19.86
C CYS A 284 9.80 -11.57 -18.45
N PHE A 285 8.88 -11.51 -17.49
CA PHE A 285 9.09 -12.03 -16.15
C PHE A 285 9.30 -13.54 -16.12
N ARG A 286 8.56 -14.31 -16.93
CA ARG A 286 8.72 -15.78 -17.01
C ARG A 286 10.00 -16.21 -17.74
N ALA A 287 10.46 -15.42 -18.70
CA ALA A 287 11.66 -15.71 -19.50
C ALA A 287 12.96 -15.29 -18.81
N ARG A 288 12.92 -14.38 -17.83
CA ARG A 288 14.10 -13.84 -17.15
C ARG A 288 14.14 -14.25 -15.68
N PRO A 289 15.05 -15.17 -15.28
CA PRO A 289 15.11 -15.68 -13.90
C PRO A 289 15.61 -14.64 -12.89
N ASP A 290 16.19 -13.53 -13.37
CA ASP A 290 16.75 -12.42 -12.59
C ASP A 290 15.79 -11.21 -12.46
N LEU A 291 14.71 -11.17 -13.24
CA LEU A 291 13.81 -10.01 -13.26
C LEU A 291 12.96 -9.93 -11.98
N SER A 292 13.07 -8.84 -11.25
CA SER A 292 12.28 -8.53 -10.05
C SER A 292 11.68 -7.12 -10.13
N CYS A 293 10.96 -6.70 -9.09
CA CYS A 293 10.45 -5.33 -9.01
C CYS A 293 11.57 -4.29 -9.07
N SER A 294 12.72 -4.59 -8.44
CA SER A 294 13.87 -3.69 -8.36
C SER A 294 14.67 -3.55 -9.66
N THR A 295 14.49 -4.47 -10.62
CA THR A 295 15.01 -4.32 -11.99
C THR A 295 14.44 -3.07 -12.65
N CYS A 296 13.17 -2.77 -12.36
CA CYS A 296 12.46 -1.65 -12.96
C CYS A 296 12.26 -0.48 -11.99
N HIS A 297 12.21 -0.69 -10.67
CA HIS A 297 11.85 0.34 -9.70
C HIS A 297 12.97 0.62 -8.70
N ASP A 298 13.27 1.90 -8.50
CA ASP A 298 14.01 2.38 -7.34
C ASP A 298 13.02 2.88 -6.28
N VAL A 299 12.89 2.11 -5.21
CA VAL A 299 11.95 2.37 -4.12
C VAL A 299 12.38 3.51 -3.20
N HIS A 300 13.61 4.01 -3.34
CA HIS A 300 14.17 5.07 -2.51
C HIS A 300 13.90 6.47 -3.04
N GLN A 301 13.27 6.61 -4.21
CA GLN A 301 12.98 7.90 -4.82
C GLN A 301 11.60 7.94 -5.47
N PRO A 302 10.98 9.13 -5.60
CA PRO A 302 9.74 9.27 -6.33
C PRO A 302 9.93 8.95 -7.82
N GLN A 303 9.24 7.92 -8.32
CA GLN A 303 9.33 7.54 -9.73
C GLN A 303 8.07 7.98 -10.48
N ARG A 304 8.25 8.87 -11.47
CA ARG A 304 7.16 9.41 -12.29
C ARG A 304 7.50 9.54 -13.77
N ASP A 305 8.78 9.49 -14.11
CA ASP A 305 9.27 9.71 -15.45
C ASP A 305 9.12 8.44 -16.30
N LEU A 306 8.26 8.53 -17.32
CA LEU A 306 8.02 7.45 -18.27
C LEU A 306 9.26 7.16 -19.13
N GLY A 307 10.09 8.17 -19.43
CA GLY A 307 11.33 7.98 -20.18
C GLY A 307 12.32 7.12 -19.39
N TRP A 308 12.50 7.41 -18.10
CA TRP A 308 13.32 6.58 -17.20
C TRP A 308 12.84 5.13 -17.15
N PHE A 309 11.52 4.91 -17.10
CA PHE A 309 10.96 3.55 -17.13
C PHE A 309 11.12 2.86 -18.49
N ALA A 310 10.99 3.60 -19.60
CA ALA A 310 11.22 3.06 -20.93
C ALA A 310 12.65 2.54 -21.08
N GLN A 311 13.64 3.21 -20.48
CA GLN A 311 15.03 2.72 -20.46
C GLN A 311 15.16 1.34 -19.76
N LYS A 312 14.28 1.00 -18.82
CA LYS A 312 14.27 -0.35 -18.21
C LYS A 312 13.79 -1.42 -19.20
N CYS A 313 12.88 -1.08 -20.10
CA CYS A 313 12.48 -1.95 -21.20
C CYS A 313 13.64 -2.11 -22.19
N LEU A 314 14.31 -1.01 -22.53
CA LEU A 314 15.40 -0.97 -23.51
C LEU A 314 16.67 -1.71 -23.05
N ALA A 315 16.80 -2.01 -21.75
CA ALA A 315 17.86 -2.89 -21.25
C ALA A 315 17.77 -4.34 -21.78
N CYS A 316 16.62 -4.74 -22.35
CA CYS A 316 16.41 -6.06 -22.94
C CYS A 316 15.73 -6.04 -24.33
N HIS A 317 15.24 -4.88 -24.77
CA HIS A 317 14.50 -4.72 -26.02
C HIS A 317 15.19 -3.70 -26.92
N GLU A 318 15.44 -4.09 -28.16
CA GLU A 318 16.04 -3.21 -29.16
C GLU A 318 14.94 -2.54 -30.00
N THR A 319 14.97 -1.21 -30.09
CA THR A 319 13.92 -0.44 -30.78
C THR A 319 13.80 -0.79 -32.25
N HIS A 320 14.90 -1.06 -32.93
CA HIS A 320 14.92 -1.42 -34.36
C HIS A 320 14.26 -2.78 -34.64
N GLN A 321 14.12 -3.64 -33.64
CA GLN A 321 13.39 -4.92 -33.76
C GLN A 321 11.89 -4.76 -33.49
N HIS A 322 11.42 -3.57 -33.12
CA HIS A 322 10.01 -3.34 -32.84
C HIS A 322 9.21 -3.27 -34.15
N PRO A 323 8.08 -3.98 -34.29
CA PRO A 323 7.30 -4.01 -35.54
C PRO A 323 6.80 -2.64 -36.03
N MET A 324 6.74 -1.66 -35.13
CA MET A 324 6.31 -0.29 -35.42
C MET A 324 7.45 0.74 -35.37
N ALA A 325 8.71 0.31 -35.41
CA ALA A 325 9.86 1.20 -35.28
C ALA A 325 9.84 2.33 -36.32
N ASP A 326 9.67 1.99 -37.59
CA ASP A 326 9.67 2.96 -38.70
C ASP A 326 8.49 3.93 -38.63
N GLN A 327 7.30 3.42 -38.27
CA GLN A 327 6.09 4.22 -38.20
C GLN A 327 6.12 5.23 -37.03
N LEU A 328 6.72 4.84 -35.91
CA LEU A 328 6.69 5.64 -34.68
C LEU A 328 7.93 6.52 -34.51
N GLY A 329 9.07 6.11 -35.05
CA GLY A 329 10.35 6.80 -34.87
C GLY A 329 10.64 7.02 -33.38
N GLU A 330 11.10 8.23 -33.03
CA GLU A 330 11.46 8.59 -31.65
C GLU A 330 10.29 8.48 -30.66
N ARG A 331 9.03 8.60 -31.13
CA ARG A 331 7.84 8.49 -30.27
C ARG A 331 7.69 7.13 -29.63
N LEU A 332 8.29 6.09 -30.22
CA LEU A 332 8.25 4.71 -29.72
C LEU A 332 8.69 4.62 -28.25
N ILE A 333 9.76 5.33 -27.88
CA ILE A 333 10.35 5.27 -26.53
C ILE A 333 9.35 5.73 -25.48
N GLY A 334 8.58 6.78 -25.77
CA GLY A 334 7.57 7.30 -24.85
C GLY A 334 6.35 6.38 -24.69
N TRP A 335 6.10 5.48 -25.66
CA TRP A 335 4.85 4.74 -25.75
C TRP A 335 4.95 3.26 -25.37
N CYS A 336 6.16 2.75 -25.07
CA CYS A 336 6.34 1.38 -24.57
C CYS A 336 5.36 1.07 -23.41
N ILE A 337 5.26 1.99 -22.45
CA ILE A 337 4.45 1.82 -21.24
C ILE A 337 2.96 2.01 -21.54
N ASP A 338 2.59 2.92 -22.43
CA ASP A 338 1.19 3.17 -22.77
C ASP A 338 0.54 1.99 -23.49
N CYS A 339 1.27 1.37 -24.42
CA CYS A 339 0.82 0.20 -25.15
C CYS A 339 0.97 -1.10 -24.34
N HIS A 340 2.12 -1.32 -23.69
CA HIS A 340 2.42 -2.61 -23.06
C HIS A 340 2.07 -2.70 -21.56
N MET A 341 1.78 -1.58 -20.92
CA MET A 341 1.31 -1.49 -19.52
C MET A 341 0.09 -0.57 -19.42
N PRO A 342 -1.02 -0.90 -20.10
CA PRO A 342 -2.14 0.00 -20.26
C PRO A 342 -2.73 0.42 -18.91
N ASN A 343 -3.17 1.67 -18.83
CA ASN A 343 -3.81 2.21 -17.65
C ASN A 343 -5.26 1.71 -17.57
N ARG A 344 -5.58 0.79 -16.67
CA ARG A 344 -6.90 0.16 -16.54
C ARG A 344 -7.68 0.74 -15.36
N LYS A 345 -9.01 0.75 -15.45
CA LYS A 345 -9.88 1.09 -14.32
C LYS A 345 -9.79 -0.03 -13.28
N SER A 346 -9.65 0.33 -12.01
CA SER A 346 -9.85 -0.59 -10.89
C SER A 346 -11.34 -0.80 -10.68
N LYS A 347 -11.75 -2.05 -10.53
CA LYS A 347 -13.09 -2.47 -10.10
C LYS A 347 -13.22 -2.51 -8.58
N ALA A 348 -12.10 -2.60 -7.87
CA ALA A 348 -12.06 -2.64 -6.41
C ALA A 348 -12.23 -1.25 -5.76
N LEU A 349 -11.93 -0.18 -6.50
CA LEU A 349 -11.98 1.21 -6.02
C LEU A 349 -12.98 2.05 -6.81
N GLU A 350 -14.22 1.56 -6.91
CA GLU A 350 -15.33 2.36 -7.42
C GLU A 350 -15.83 3.29 -6.32
N ILE A 351 -15.86 4.58 -6.64
CA ILE A 351 -16.24 5.63 -5.70
C ILE A 351 -17.60 6.13 -6.14
N ASN A 352 -18.59 5.90 -5.28
CA ASN A 352 -19.97 6.28 -5.51
C ASN A 352 -20.26 7.60 -4.81
N THR A 353 -20.59 8.61 -5.61
CA THR A 353 -21.27 9.83 -5.16
C THR A 353 -22.65 9.88 -5.82
N PRO A 354 -23.59 10.70 -5.32
CA PRO A 354 -24.94 10.79 -5.90
C PRO A 354 -24.98 11.17 -7.38
N THR A 355 -23.92 11.82 -7.88
CA THR A 355 -23.87 12.37 -9.24
C THR A 355 -22.80 11.73 -10.13
N GLN A 356 -21.81 11.03 -9.56
CA GLN A 356 -20.70 10.45 -10.32
C GLN A 356 -20.20 9.15 -9.70
N ARG A 357 -19.96 8.16 -10.58
CA ARG A 357 -19.11 7.01 -10.29
C ARG A 357 -17.71 7.28 -10.83
N VAL A 358 -16.74 7.41 -9.93
CA VAL A 358 -15.33 7.61 -10.30
C VAL A 358 -14.57 6.31 -10.09
N ALA A 359 -13.92 5.82 -11.14
CA ALA A 359 -13.03 4.67 -11.04
C ALA A 359 -11.57 5.14 -11.11
N LEU A 360 -10.79 4.76 -10.10
CA LEU A 360 -9.34 5.04 -10.12
C LEU A 360 -8.64 4.14 -11.13
N ARG A 361 -7.70 4.70 -11.90
CA ARG A 361 -6.99 3.96 -12.95
C ARG A 361 -5.54 3.65 -12.60
N PHE A 362 -5.08 2.43 -12.79
CA PHE A 362 -3.70 2.02 -12.50
C PHE A 362 -3.05 1.35 -13.71
N ARG A 363 -1.73 1.50 -13.85
CA ARG A 363 -0.95 0.80 -14.88
C ARG A 363 -0.95 -0.70 -14.60
N ALA A 364 -1.39 -1.49 -15.57
CA ALA A 364 -1.33 -2.94 -15.48
C ALA A 364 0.14 -3.39 -15.49
N HIS A 365 0.53 -4.20 -14.50
CA HIS A 365 1.87 -4.80 -14.46
C HIS A 365 1.96 -6.13 -15.21
N ALA A 366 0.86 -6.56 -15.84
CA ALA A 366 0.86 -7.62 -16.83
C ALA A 366 1.42 -7.04 -18.14
N ILE A 367 2.73 -6.83 -18.18
CA ILE A 367 3.45 -6.38 -19.37
C ILE A 367 3.21 -7.38 -20.50
N GLY A 368 2.67 -6.90 -21.63
CA GLY A 368 2.25 -7.75 -22.75
C GLY A 368 1.84 -6.94 -23.97
N ILE A 369 1.34 -7.61 -25.01
CA ILE A 369 0.88 -6.96 -26.24
C ILE A 369 -0.64 -6.79 -26.15
N TYR A 370 -1.12 -5.56 -26.31
CA TYR A 370 -2.54 -5.20 -26.18
C TYR A 370 -3.02 -4.46 -27.43
N PRO A 371 -3.51 -5.16 -28.46
CA PRO A 371 -3.89 -4.54 -29.74
C PRO A 371 -4.87 -3.37 -29.58
N GLU A 372 -5.92 -3.54 -28.78
CA GLU A 372 -6.91 -2.48 -28.53
C GLU A 372 -6.31 -1.26 -27.81
N ALA A 373 -5.41 -1.49 -26.85
CA ALA A 373 -4.77 -0.39 -26.13
C ALA A 373 -3.78 0.35 -27.03
N ALA A 374 -3.01 -0.38 -27.82
CA ALA A 374 -2.11 0.19 -28.83
C ALA A 374 -2.90 1.02 -29.86
N ALA A 375 -3.97 0.46 -30.42
CA ALA A 375 -4.84 1.18 -31.36
C ALA A 375 -5.41 2.47 -30.76
N ALA A 376 -5.84 2.45 -29.49
CA ALA A 376 -6.34 3.63 -28.80
C ALA A 376 -5.25 4.71 -28.63
N VAL A 377 -4.03 4.32 -28.26
CA VAL A 377 -2.88 5.24 -28.14
C VAL A 377 -2.55 5.84 -29.50
N LEU A 378 -2.38 5.01 -30.54
CA LEU A 378 -2.08 5.46 -31.90
C LEU A 378 -3.12 6.45 -32.41
N LYS A 379 -4.41 6.12 -32.27
CA LYS A 379 -5.52 6.98 -32.68
C LYS A 379 -5.52 8.31 -31.93
N SER A 380 -5.24 8.33 -30.63
CA SER A 380 -5.16 9.58 -29.85
C SER A 380 -4.03 10.51 -30.27
N HIS A 381 -3.05 10.00 -31.03
CA HIS A 381 -1.92 10.76 -31.56
C HIS A 381 -1.94 10.89 -33.09
N GLY A 382 -3.08 10.61 -33.74
CA GLY A 382 -3.24 10.75 -35.19
C GLY A 382 -2.42 9.76 -36.02
N VAL A 383 -2.04 8.63 -35.43
CA VAL A 383 -1.31 7.55 -36.11
C VAL A 383 -2.29 6.44 -36.45
N GLU A 384 -2.30 6.00 -37.71
CA GLU A 384 -3.17 4.91 -38.15
C GLU A 384 -2.69 3.57 -37.57
N PRO A 385 -3.55 2.77 -36.91
CA PRO A 385 -3.15 1.46 -36.41
C PRO A 385 -2.72 0.53 -37.55
N PRO A 386 -1.71 -0.33 -37.36
CA PRO A 386 -1.41 -1.38 -38.34
C PRO A 386 -2.64 -2.28 -38.52
N ARG A 387 -2.90 -2.66 -39.78
CA ARG A 387 -4.06 -3.50 -40.15
C ARG A 387 -3.97 -4.91 -39.60
#